data_AF-A0A9D5CUH0-F1
#
_entry.id   AF-A0A9D5CUH0-F1
#
_cell.length_a   1.000
_cell.length_b   1.000
_cell.length_c   1.000
_cell.angle_alpha   90.00
_cell.angle_beta   90.00
_cell.angle_gamma   90.00
#
_symmetry.space_group_name_H-M   'P 1'
#
loop_
_entity.id
_entity.type
_entity.pdbx_description
1 polymer ?
#
loop_
_entity_poly.entity_id
_entity_poly.type
_entity_poly.pdbx_seq_one_letter_code
_entity_poly.pdbx_strand_id
1 'polypeptide(L)'
;MSGVWVFENNGVMRLVENPAREQSSTARRKGLLYTPSNEVISSYTSLERKLMNLGWERYYDDPDLIQFHKRSSVDLISLPKDFKGFKSIHMYDIVVKNREVFRVIDVYLLPTQHRDQGYSSSRANPNPRFPMAEPDPAPSQSSPPPAPSQSPPKKTDSQPIGSRIAELDQSQSELMERLQGLKLDLQNWRSNLDQQVKTYKDELLELKKVLNTDLEQLTSDFKELKTTLQKQQDDVTASLKNLGLHDASGQAKESEHQKVEENLEKAETLPDKTQDTNS
;
A
#
# COMPACT_ATOMS: atom_id res chain seq x y z
N MET A 1 11.67 3.12 -8.18
CA MET A 1 11.53 4.53 -7.77
C MET A 1 12.76 5.25 -8.29
N SER A 2 12.62 6.19 -9.24
CA SER A 2 13.73 7.03 -9.69
C SER A 2 13.19 8.38 -10.17
N GLY A 3 13.38 9.40 -9.34
CA GLY A 3 13.19 10.81 -9.64
C GLY A 3 14.13 11.59 -8.73
N VAL A 4 14.54 12.78 -9.14
CA VAL A 4 15.40 13.63 -8.31
C VAL A 4 14.49 14.40 -7.36
N TRP A 5 14.71 14.24 -6.06
CA TRP A 5 14.03 15.04 -5.05
C TRP A 5 14.64 16.44 -5.09
N VAL A 6 13.86 17.43 -5.52
CA VAL A 6 14.30 18.83 -5.57
C VAL A 6 13.64 19.56 -4.41
N PHE A 7 14.46 20.14 -3.54
CA PHE A 7 13.99 21.06 -2.51
C PHE A 7 13.65 22.41 -3.14
N GLU A 8 12.44 22.89 -2.89
CA GLU A 8 12.12 24.31 -3.06
C GLU A 8 12.51 25.10 -1.80
N ASN A 9 12.84 26.38 -1.96
CA ASN A 9 13.26 27.29 -0.89
C ASN A 9 12.18 27.55 0.18
N ASN A 10 10.96 27.05 -0.04
CA ASN A 10 9.81 27.09 0.87
C ASN A 10 9.67 25.81 1.73
N GLY A 11 10.62 24.87 1.65
CA GLY A 11 10.62 23.62 2.40
C GLY A 11 9.80 22.48 1.78
N VAL A 12 9.10 22.73 0.66
CA VAL A 12 8.32 21.70 -0.03
C VAL A 12 9.26 20.82 -0.85
N MET A 13 9.30 19.52 -0.54
CA MET A 13 9.99 18.52 -1.34
C MET A 13 9.12 18.10 -2.52
N ARG A 14 9.53 18.47 -3.74
CA ARG A 14 8.90 17.98 -4.97
C ARG A 14 9.74 16.87 -5.60
N LEU A 15 9.10 15.76 -5.96
CA LEU A 15 9.71 14.74 -6.79
C LEU A 15 9.69 15.24 -8.24
N VAL A 16 10.85 15.64 -8.77
CA VAL A 16 10.95 16.02 -10.19
C VAL A 16 11.08 14.73 -11.00
N GLU A 17 9.99 14.38 -11.68
CA GLU A 17 9.90 13.19 -12.51
C GLU A 17 10.66 13.40 -13.83
N ASN A 18 11.49 12.42 -14.20
CA ASN A 18 12.37 12.54 -15.35
C ASN A 18 11.61 12.11 -16.63
N PRO A 19 11.35 13.02 -17.60
CA PRO A 19 10.52 12.73 -18.77
C PRO A 19 11.09 11.61 -19.66
N ALA A 20 12.40 11.33 -19.56
CA ALA A 20 13.03 10.21 -20.27
C ALA A 20 12.55 8.83 -19.81
N ARG A 21 11.79 8.70 -18.69
CA ARG A 21 11.41 7.41 -18.10
C ARG A 21 9.92 7.11 -17.98
N GLU A 22 9.03 8.02 -18.38
CA GLU A 22 7.61 7.67 -18.60
C GLU A 22 7.46 6.54 -19.66
N GLN A 23 8.36 6.51 -20.65
CA GLN A 23 8.48 5.43 -21.63
C GLN A 23 8.89 4.07 -21.03
N SER A 24 9.36 4.02 -19.78
CA SER A 24 9.76 2.78 -19.09
C SER A 24 8.83 2.38 -17.93
N SER A 25 7.99 3.27 -17.40
CA SER A 25 6.93 2.92 -16.45
C SER A 25 5.73 2.27 -17.14
N THR A 26 5.44 2.68 -18.38
CA THR A 26 4.49 2.00 -19.28
C THR A 26 4.83 0.53 -19.53
N ALA A 27 6.12 0.17 -19.52
CA ALA A 27 6.62 -1.20 -19.70
C ALA A 27 6.54 -2.08 -18.43
N ARG A 28 6.27 -1.50 -17.25
CA ARG A 28 6.10 -2.23 -15.98
C ARG A 28 4.95 -1.63 -15.17
N ARG A 29 3.71 -1.97 -15.53
CA ARG A 29 2.54 -1.58 -14.72
C ARG A 29 2.36 -2.56 -13.57
N LYS A 30 1.94 -2.09 -12.40
CA LYS A 30 1.47 -2.99 -11.35
C LYS A 30 0.09 -3.55 -11.72
N GLY A 31 -0.11 -4.83 -11.46
CA GLY A 31 -1.40 -5.50 -11.61
C GLY A 31 -1.76 -6.25 -10.32
N LEU A 32 -3.06 -6.29 -10.01
CA LEU A 32 -3.57 -7.06 -8.88
C LEU A 32 -3.90 -8.48 -9.37
N LEU A 33 -3.21 -9.49 -8.83
CA LEU A 33 -3.42 -10.90 -9.11
C LEU A 33 -4.31 -11.52 -8.03
N TYR A 34 -5.35 -12.25 -8.43
CA TYR A 34 -6.11 -13.13 -7.55
C TYR A 34 -5.52 -14.54 -7.56
N THR A 35 -4.87 -14.93 -6.46
CA THR A 35 -4.06 -16.16 -6.36
C THR A 35 -4.85 -17.44 -6.70
N PRO A 36 -6.07 -17.68 -6.18
CA PRO A 36 -6.76 -18.96 -6.36
C PRO A 36 -7.17 -19.30 -7.81
N SER A 37 -7.33 -18.31 -8.69
CA SER A 37 -7.59 -18.55 -10.12
C SER A 37 -6.50 -17.97 -11.05
N ASN A 38 -5.36 -17.56 -10.48
CA ASN A 38 -4.23 -16.91 -11.16
C ASN A 38 -4.64 -15.82 -12.16
N GLU A 39 -5.69 -15.05 -11.84
CA GLU A 39 -6.31 -14.07 -12.74
C GLU A 39 -5.86 -12.65 -12.39
N VAL A 40 -5.38 -11.89 -13.39
CA VAL A 40 -5.05 -10.47 -13.20
C VAL A 40 -6.31 -9.64 -13.34
N ILE A 41 -6.65 -8.91 -12.27
CA ILE A 41 -7.80 -8.03 -12.20
C ILE A 41 -7.62 -6.85 -13.17
N SER A 42 -8.49 -6.80 -14.17
CA SER A 42 -8.50 -5.82 -15.27
C SER A 42 -9.76 -4.95 -15.31
N SER A 43 -10.71 -5.18 -14.40
CA SER A 43 -11.98 -4.44 -14.30
C SER A 43 -12.59 -4.58 -12.90
N TYR A 44 -13.40 -3.59 -12.49
CA TYR A 44 -14.13 -3.67 -11.22
C TYR A 44 -15.16 -4.81 -11.19
N THR A 45 -15.76 -5.19 -12.32
CA THR A 45 -16.71 -6.32 -12.39
C THR A 45 -16.05 -7.67 -12.11
N SER A 46 -14.77 -7.87 -12.48
CA SER A 46 -14.03 -9.07 -12.04
C SER A 46 -13.69 -8.96 -10.55
N LEU A 47 -13.13 -7.83 -10.11
CA LEU A 47 -12.75 -7.61 -8.70
C LEU A 47 -13.91 -7.82 -7.74
N GLU A 48 -15.05 -7.20 -8.02
CA GLU A 48 -16.28 -7.28 -7.24
C GLU A 48 -16.75 -8.71 -7.06
N ARG A 49 -16.77 -9.51 -8.14
CA ARG A 49 -17.14 -10.93 -8.06
C ARG A 49 -16.20 -11.71 -7.14
N LYS A 50 -14.89 -11.45 -7.21
CA LYS A 50 -13.92 -12.11 -6.31
C LYS A 50 -14.12 -11.65 -4.85
N LEU A 51 -14.37 -10.37 -4.61
CA LEU A 51 -14.60 -9.81 -3.27
C LEU A 51 -15.92 -10.32 -2.67
N MET A 52 -17.02 -10.36 -3.43
CA MET A 52 -18.30 -10.94 -2.99
C MET A 52 -18.15 -12.41 -2.58
N ASN A 53 -17.41 -13.21 -3.36
CA ASN A 53 -17.11 -14.60 -3.01
C ASN A 53 -16.24 -14.75 -1.73
N LEU A 54 -15.60 -13.67 -1.27
CA LEU A 54 -14.81 -13.60 -0.02
C LEU A 54 -15.58 -12.98 1.15
N GLY A 55 -16.89 -12.74 0.98
CA GLY A 55 -17.78 -12.18 2.00
C GLY A 55 -17.77 -10.65 2.10
N TRP A 56 -17.29 -9.94 1.07
CA TRP A 56 -17.40 -8.48 0.99
C TRP A 56 -18.72 -8.05 0.35
N GLU A 57 -19.32 -7.00 0.87
CA GLU A 57 -20.58 -6.44 0.41
C GLU A 57 -20.40 -4.99 -0.04
N ARG A 58 -21.17 -4.57 -1.04
CA ARG A 58 -21.19 -3.18 -1.48
C ARG A 58 -21.67 -2.27 -0.36
N TYR A 59 -20.93 -1.20 -0.13
CA TYR A 59 -21.29 -0.11 0.77
C TYR A 59 -21.54 1.14 -0.09
N TYR A 60 -22.61 1.89 0.21
CA TYR A 60 -23.08 3.03 -0.58
C TYR A 60 -23.24 4.25 0.33
N ASP A 61 -22.11 4.90 0.60
CA ASP A 61 -22.03 6.08 1.47
C ASP A 61 -21.59 7.30 0.65
N ASP A 62 -20.48 7.16 -0.09
CA ASP A 62 -20.01 8.15 -1.06
C ASP A 62 -20.42 7.77 -2.50
N PRO A 63 -21.19 8.61 -3.23
CA PRO A 63 -21.62 8.32 -4.60
C PRO A 63 -20.47 8.37 -5.63
N ASP A 64 -19.32 8.93 -5.31
CA ASP A 64 -18.15 9.03 -6.20
C ASP A 64 -17.07 7.96 -5.94
N LEU A 65 -17.31 7.09 -4.94
CA LEU A 65 -16.46 5.94 -4.65
C LEU A 65 -17.18 4.60 -4.88
N ILE A 66 -16.37 3.58 -5.10
CA ILE A 66 -16.76 2.17 -5.07
C ILE A 66 -16.24 1.61 -3.74
N GLN A 67 -17.15 1.39 -2.79
CA GLN A 67 -16.81 0.91 -1.46
C GLN A 67 -17.30 -0.52 -1.22
N PHE A 68 -16.46 -1.28 -0.51
CA PHE A 68 -16.79 -2.63 -0.03
C PHE A 68 -16.52 -2.71 1.46
N HIS A 69 -17.50 -3.19 2.23
CA HIS A 69 -17.36 -3.50 3.64
C HIS A 69 -17.40 -5.02 3.84
N LYS A 70 -16.86 -5.51 4.96
CA LYS A 70 -16.91 -6.95 5.29
C LYS A 70 -17.57 -7.15 6.64
N ARG A 71 -18.78 -7.74 6.70
CA ARG A 71 -19.54 -7.88 7.97
C ARG A 71 -18.79 -8.60 9.11
N SER A 72 -17.76 -9.38 8.80
CA SER A 72 -16.93 -10.09 9.78
C SER A 72 -15.74 -9.29 10.33
N SER A 73 -15.52 -8.05 9.88
CA SER A 73 -14.45 -7.17 10.38
C SER A 73 -14.85 -5.69 10.27
N VAL A 74 -14.00 -4.79 10.77
CA VAL A 74 -14.17 -3.33 10.59
C VAL A 74 -13.55 -2.83 9.27
N ASP A 75 -13.31 -3.73 8.31
CA ASP A 75 -12.62 -3.38 7.08
C ASP A 75 -13.55 -2.76 6.04
N LEU A 76 -13.14 -1.59 5.58
CA LEU A 76 -13.59 -0.93 4.36
C LEU A 76 -12.49 -0.98 3.30
N ILE A 77 -12.84 -1.21 2.03
CA ILE A 77 -12.00 -0.98 0.84
C ILE A 77 -12.64 0.17 0.06
N SER A 78 -11.87 1.22 -0.25
CA SER A 78 -12.34 2.38 -1.02
C SER A 78 -11.62 2.49 -2.36
N LEU A 79 -12.36 2.36 -3.46
CA LEU A 79 -11.87 2.40 -4.84
C LEU A 79 -12.47 3.59 -5.59
N PRO A 80 -11.76 4.17 -6.57
CA PRO A 80 -12.35 5.15 -7.49
C PRO A 80 -13.51 4.55 -8.31
N LYS A 81 -14.42 5.41 -8.77
CA LYS A 81 -15.51 5.05 -9.69
C LYS A 81 -15.01 4.49 -11.03
N ASP A 82 -13.96 5.11 -11.57
CA ASP A 82 -13.32 4.74 -12.84
C ASP A 82 -12.11 3.84 -12.64
N PHE A 83 -12.03 2.72 -13.36
CA PHE A 83 -10.89 1.80 -13.29
C PHE A 83 -9.57 2.44 -13.79
N LYS A 84 -9.64 3.56 -14.52
CA LYS A 84 -8.46 4.39 -14.85
C LYS A 84 -7.81 5.00 -13.60
N GLY A 85 -8.58 5.23 -12.54
CA GLY A 85 -8.10 5.68 -11.24
C GLY A 85 -7.48 4.56 -10.39
N PHE A 86 -7.61 3.28 -10.79
CA PHE A 86 -7.13 2.12 -10.02
C PHE A 86 -5.60 2.02 -10.00
N LYS A 87 -4.99 2.83 -9.14
CA LYS A 87 -3.55 2.90 -8.85
C LYS A 87 -3.12 1.83 -7.84
N SER A 88 -1.80 1.67 -7.72
CA SER A 88 -1.15 0.74 -6.78
C SER A 88 -1.62 0.87 -5.34
N ILE A 89 -1.94 2.07 -4.85
CA ILE A 89 -2.43 2.28 -3.48
C ILE A 89 -3.69 1.45 -3.18
N HIS A 90 -4.66 1.42 -4.10
CA HIS A 90 -5.88 0.62 -3.97
C HIS A 90 -5.59 -0.89 -4.10
N MET A 91 -4.62 -1.27 -4.94
CA MET A 91 -4.18 -2.67 -5.05
C MET A 91 -3.58 -3.16 -3.72
N TYR A 92 -2.74 -2.34 -3.08
CA TYR A 92 -2.13 -2.68 -1.80
C TYR A 92 -3.14 -2.70 -0.65
N ASP A 93 -4.12 -1.80 -0.62
CA ASP A 93 -5.21 -1.84 0.36
C ASP A 93 -5.99 -3.17 0.29
N ILE A 94 -6.40 -3.58 -0.91
CA ILE A 94 -7.07 -4.88 -1.14
C ILE A 94 -6.18 -6.04 -0.64
N VAL A 95 -4.88 -6.04 -0.96
CA VAL A 95 -3.94 -7.08 -0.54
C VAL A 95 -3.75 -7.11 0.98
N VAL A 96 -3.62 -5.96 1.64
CA VAL A 96 -3.46 -5.89 3.10
C VAL A 96 -4.65 -6.50 3.83
N LYS A 97 -5.85 -6.33 3.28
CA LYS A 97 -7.14 -6.83 3.80
C LYS A 97 -7.48 -8.26 3.34
N ASN A 98 -6.77 -8.81 2.36
CA ASN A 98 -7.05 -10.12 1.75
C ASN A 98 -5.75 -10.89 1.39
N ARG A 99 -4.79 -10.91 2.32
CA ARG A 99 -3.38 -11.30 2.10
C ARG A 99 -3.17 -12.67 1.45
N GLU A 100 -4.01 -13.64 1.79
CA GLU A 100 -3.89 -15.01 1.30
C GLU A 100 -4.29 -15.17 -0.18
N VAL A 101 -5.20 -14.31 -0.66
CA VAL A 101 -5.89 -14.50 -1.94
C VAL A 101 -5.60 -13.43 -2.98
N PHE A 102 -4.94 -12.33 -2.63
CA PHE A 102 -4.49 -11.31 -3.59
C PHE A 102 -3.00 -10.98 -3.44
N ARG A 103 -2.33 -10.68 -4.55
CA ARG A 103 -0.93 -10.22 -4.61
C ARG A 103 -0.77 -9.12 -5.66
N VAL A 104 0.14 -8.16 -5.45
CA VAL A 104 0.51 -7.19 -6.50
C VAL A 104 1.70 -7.73 -7.29
N ILE A 105 1.56 -7.84 -8.61
CA ILE A 105 2.60 -8.30 -9.54
C ILE A 105 3.03 -7.21 -10.51
N ASP A 106 4.19 -7.38 -11.14
CA ASP A 106 4.62 -6.56 -12.29
C ASP A 106 4.06 -7.16 -13.59
N VAL A 107 3.24 -6.38 -14.29
CA VAL A 107 2.69 -6.70 -15.60
C VAL A 107 3.55 -6.01 -16.66
N TYR A 108 4.26 -6.82 -17.43
CA TYR A 108 5.03 -6.39 -18.58
C TYR A 108 4.10 -6.25 -19.79
N LEU A 109 3.83 -5.02 -20.21
CA LEU A 109 3.29 -4.80 -21.55
C LEU A 109 4.44 -5.01 -22.54
N LEU A 110 4.38 -6.11 -23.27
CA LEU A 110 5.16 -6.27 -24.49
C LEU A 110 4.90 -5.02 -25.36
N PRO A 111 5.95 -4.32 -25.83
CA PRO A 111 5.76 -3.18 -26.72
C PRO A 111 4.95 -3.63 -27.94
N THR A 112 3.72 -3.12 -28.06
CA THR A 112 2.90 -3.36 -29.24
C THR A 112 3.61 -2.66 -30.40
N GLN A 113 4.39 -3.44 -31.15
CA GLN A 113 5.08 -2.99 -32.35
C GLN A 113 4.07 -2.26 -33.23
N HIS A 114 4.25 -0.94 -33.38
CA HIS A 114 3.44 -0.12 -34.26
C HIS A 114 3.79 -0.52 -35.68
N ARG A 115 3.11 -1.54 -36.18
CA ARG A 115 3.36 -2.12 -37.50
C ARG A 115 2.71 -1.22 -38.54
N ASP A 116 3.39 -0.12 -38.85
CA ASP A 116 3.10 0.67 -40.05
C ASP A 116 3.29 -0.22 -41.28
N GLN A 117 2.18 -0.72 -41.80
CA GLN A 117 2.08 -1.37 -43.10
C GLN A 117 1.15 -0.59 -44.01
N GLY A 118 1.58 0.64 -44.29
CA GLY A 118 1.08 1.48 -45.40
C GLY A 118 1.87 1.28 -46.69
N TYR A 119 2.15 0.03 -47.10
CA TYR A 119 2.72 -0.27 -48.42
C TYR A 119 1.74 -1.07 -49.27
N SER A 120 0.98 -0.36 -50.08
CA SER A 120 0.17 -0.91 -51.15
C SER A 120 1.03 -1.19 -52.39
N SER A 121 1.23 -2.46 -52.75
CA SER A 121 1.33 -2.85 -54.17
C SER A 121 1.10 -4.34 -54.42
N SER A 122 -0.01 -4.63 -55.09
CA SER A 122 -0.13 -5.55 -56.23
C SER A 122 0.89 -6.68 -56.40
N ARG A 123 0.42 -7.94 -56.33
CA ARG A 123 -0.04 -8.68 -57.53
C ARG A 123 -0.36 -10.15 -57.19
N ALA A 124 -1.61 -10.54 -57.41
CA ALA A 124 -1.99 -11.95 -57.38
C ALA A 124 -1.46 -12.68 -58.63
N ASN A 125 -0.98 -13.92 -58.46
CA ASN A 125 -0.89 -14.91 -59.53
C ASN A 125 -0.90 -16.34 -58.96
N PRO A 126 -2.05 -17.04 -58.95
CA PRO A 126 -2.12 -18.45 -58.65
C PRO A 126 -2.35 -19.29 -59.92
N ASN A 127 -1.55 -20.33 -60.14
CA ASN A 127 -2.02 -21.58 -60.74
C ASN A 127 -1.02 -22.74 -60.47
N PRO A 128 -1.46 -24.02 -60.54
CA PRO A 128 -0.87 -25.08 -59.73
C PRO A 128 -0.43 -26.34 -60.53
N ARG A 129 -0.12 -27.41 -59.78
CA ARG A 129 -0.30 -28.86 -60.09
C ARG A 129 0.99 -29.70 -60.31
N PHE A 130 1.01 -30.83 -59.59
CA PHE A 130 1.98 -31.95 -59.46
C PHE A 130 2.06 -32.84 -60.75
N PRO A 131 2.84 -33.97 -60.87
CA PRO A 131 3.44 -34.84 -59.82
C PRO A 131 4.80 -35.58 -60.11
N MET A 132 5.08 -36.61 -59.28
CA MET A 132 6.23 -37.55 -59.12
C MET A 132 6.73 -38.35 -60.35
N ALA A 133 8.00 -38.80 -60.30
CA ALA A 133 8.45 -40.22 -60.48
C ALA A 133 9.96 -40.43 -60.10
N GLU A 134 10.35 -41.68 -59.77
CA GLU A 134 11.66 -42.16 -59.24
C GLU A 134 12.62 -42.70 -60.37
N PRO A 135 13.72 -43.49 -60.17
CA PRO A 135 14.54 -43.86 -58.99
C PRO A 135 16.11 -43.79 -59.16
N ASP A 136 16.81 -44.22 -58.10
CA ASP A 136 18.23 -44.67 -57.85
C ASP A 136 19.17 -45.11 -59.04
N PRO A 137 20.53 -45.23 -58.89
CA PRO A 137 21.23 -45.88 -57.76
C PRO A 137 22.56 -45.27 -57.21
N ALA A 138 22.89 -45.68 -55.98
CA ALA A 138 24.24 -45.69 -55.34
C ALA A 138 25.21 -46.73 -55.99
N PRO A 139 26.51 -46.91 -55.60
CA PRO A 139 27.17 -46.56 -54.32
C PRO A 139 28.63 -46.01 -54.36
N SER A 140 29.15 -45.46 -53.24
CA SER A 140 30.40 -45.92 -52.55
C SER A 140 31.03 -44.95 -51.53
N GLN A 141 31.18 -45.44 -50.29
CA GLN A 141 32.37 -45.41 -49.41
C GLN A 141 33.03 -44.09 -48.88
N SER A 142 32.97 -43.96 -47.54
CA SER A 142 34.11 -43.73 -46.61
C SER A 142 34.67 -42.31 -46.29
N SER A 143 34.37 -41.89 -45.04
CA SER A 143 35.24 -41.24 -44.02
C SER A 143 35.73 -39.76 -44.14
N PRO A 144 35.68 -38.96 -43.04
CA PRO A 144 36.39 -37.68 -42.83
C PRO A 144 37.76 -37.93 -42.10
N PRO A 145 38.56 -36.94 -41.61
CA PRO A 145 38.49 -35.45 -41.58
C PRO A 145 39.75 -34.82 -42.28
N PRO A 146 40.39 -33.65 -41.94
CA PRO A 146 40.12 -32.55 -40.98
C PRO A 146 40.27 -31.10 -41.57
N ALA A 147 40.77 -30.15 -40.75
CA ALA A 147 40.75 -28.69 -40.91
C ALA A 147 41.94 -28.03 -41.65
N PRO A 148 41.76 -26.80 -42.18
CA PRO A 148 42.83 -25.85 -42.44
C PRO A 148 42.80 -24.63 -41.48
N SER A 149 43.95 -24.31 -40.88
CA SER A 149 44.17 -23.02 -40.19
C SER A 149 44.08 -21.85 -41.17
N GLN A 150 43.32 -20.81 -40.83
CA GLN A 150 43.50 -19.47 -41.40
C GLN A 150 43.43 -18.41 -40.30
N SER A 151 44.41 -17.51 -40.32
CA SER A 151 44.59 -16.41 -39.38
C SER A 151 43.66 -15.22 -39.69
N PRO A 152 43.20 -14.47 -38.67
CA PRO A 152 42.37 -13.30 -38.90
C PRO A 152 43.19 -12.10 -39.45
N PRO A 153 42.66 -11.33 -40.42
CA PRO A 153 43.33 -10.15 -40.93
C PRO A 153 43.25 -8.98 -39.94
N LYS A 154 44.34 -8.21 -39.84
CA LYS A 154 44.42 -7.01 -39.01
C LYS A 154 43.48 -5.90 -39.54
N LYS A 155 42.68 -5.31 -38.66
CA LYS A 155 42.38 -3.87 -38.70
C LYS A 155 42.70 -3.26 -37.34
N THR A 156 43.79 -2.52 -37.29
CA THR A 156 44.24 -1.74 -36.15
C THR A 156 43.39 -0.48 -36.03
N ASP A 157 42.52 -0.42 -35.02
CA ASP A 157 42.04 0.85 -34.49
C ASP A 157 42.81 1.13 -33.19
N SER A 158 43.96 1.80 -33.36
CA SER A 158 44.94 2.03 -32.29
C SER A 158 44.71 3.39 -31.65
N GLN A 159 43.61 3.53 -30.89
CA GLN A 159 43.55 4.59 -29.89
C GLN A 159 44.72 4.45 -28.90
N PRO A 160 45.33 5.55 -28.42
CA PRO A 160 46.44 5.46 -27.49
C PRO A 160 45.99 4.77 -26.20
N ILE A 161 46.75 3.77 -25.75
CA ILE A 161 46.47 3.05 -24.49
C ILE A 161 46.42 4.04 -23.31
N GLY A 162 47.24 5.10 -23.35
CA GLY A 162 47.20 6.21 -22.38
C GLY A 162 45.88 6.97 -22.34
N SER A 163 45.17 7.13 -23.48
CA SER A 163 43.85 7.77 -23.50
C SER A 163 42.81 6.93 -22.74
N ARG A 164 42.83 5.60 -22.92
CA ARG A 164 41.93 4.69 -22.16
C ARG A 164 42.27 4.61 -20.68
N ILE A 165 43.54 4.75 -20.31
CA ILE A 165 43.97 4.83 -18.90
C ILE A 165 43.47 6.13 -18.28
N ALA A 166 43.60 7.26 -18.97
CA ALA A 166 43.08 8.54 -18.50
C ALA A 166 41.54 8.57 -18.39
N GLU A 167 40.82 8.00 -19.38
CA GLU A 167 39.36 7.82 -19.32
C GLU A 167 38.92 6.93 -18.15
N LEU A 168 39.68 5.87 -17.84
CA LEU A 168 39.42 5.00 -16.68
C LEU A 168 39.63 5.76 -15.36
N ASP A 169 40.72 6.50 -15.21
CA ASP A 169 41.02 7.31 -14.03
C ASP A 169 40.00 8.45 -13.82
N GLN A 170 39.61 9.13 -14.91
CA GLN A 170 38.49 10.07 -14.94
C GLN A 170 37.20 9.39 -14.46
N SER A 171 36.84 8.22 -15.00
CA SER A 171 35.63 7.49 -14.59
C SER A 171 35.68 7.03 -13.13
N GLN A 172 36.87 6.69 -12.61
CA GLN A 172 37.08 6.30 -11.23
C GLN A 172 36.89 7.49 -10.27
N SER A 173 37.40 8.68 -10.64
CA SER A 173 37.19 9.89 -9.83
C SER A 173 35.72 10.31 -9.81
N GLU A 174 35.02 10.29 -10.95
CA GLU A 174 33.57 10.51 -11.02
C GLU A 174 32.77 9.50 -10.18
N LEU A 175 33.15 8.23 -10.18
CA LEU A 175 32.48 7.20 -9.35
C LEU A 175 32.69 7.45 -7.86
N MET A 176 33.89 7.87 -7.45
CA MET A 176 34.18 8.21 -6.06
C MET A 176 33.41 9.47 -5.60
N GLU A 177 33.34 10.50 -6.45
CA GLU A 177 32.55 11.71 -6.17
C GLU A 177 31.06 11.38 -6.03
N ARG A 178 30.48 10.62 -6.97
CA ARG A 178 29.07 10.17 -6.91
C ARG A 178 28.80 9.30 -5.68
N LEU A 179 29.72 8.42 -5.30
CA LEU A 179 29.60 7.60 -4.09
C LEU A 179 29.62 8.46 -2.82
N GLN A 180 30.47 9.49 -2.77
CA GLN A 180 30.54 10.42 -1.65
C GLN A 180 29.28 11.30 -1.55
N GLY A 181 28.76 11.77 -2.69
CA GLY A 181 27.47 12.48 -2.76
C GLY A 181 26.31 11.64 -2.24
N LEU A 182 26.14 10.41 -2.75
CA LEU A 182 25.11 9.48 -2.28
C LEU A 182 25.21 9.14 -0.78
N LYS A 183 26.43 9.08 -0.24
CA LYS A 183 26.66 8.89 1.20
C LYS A 183 26.19 10.09 2.01
N LEU A 184 26.44 11.31 1.54
CA LEU A 184 25.98 12.55 2.17
C LEU A 184 24.46 12.67 2.09
N ASP A 185 23.87 12.39 0.92
CA ASP A 185 22.41 12.40 0.71
C ASP A 185 21.70 11.41 1.64
N LEU A 186 22.23 10.19 1.78
CA LEU A 186 21.69 9.18 2.70
C LEU A 186 21.77 9.64 4.17
N GLN A 187 22.88 10.26 4.56
CA GLN A 187 23.06 10.80 5.91
C GLN A 187 22.10 11.96 6.19
N ASN A 188 21.91 12.87 5.23
CA ASN A 188 20.97 13.98 5.30
C ASN A 188 19.51 13.49 5.34
N TRP A 189 19.15 12.51 4.50
CA TRP A 189 17.82 11.91 4.48
C TRP A 189 17.48 11.21 5.79
N ARG A 190 18.45 10.48 6.37
CA ARG A 190 18.32 9.90 7.70
C ARG A 190 18.10 10.98 8.77
N SER A 191 18.92 12.03 8.77
CA SER A 191 18.79 13.14 9.73
C SER A 191 17.42 13.83 9.63
N ASN A 192 16.90 14.00 8.41
CA ASN A 192 15.58 14.59 8.17
C ASN A 192 14.44 13.67 8.67
N LEU A 193 14.51 12.37 8.35
CA LEU A 193 13.53 11.38 8.83
C LEU A 193 13.53 11.27 10.36
N ASP A 194 14.72 11.20 10.98
CA ASP A 194 14.88 11.17 12.44
C ASP A 194 14.26 12.44 13.07
N GLN A 195 14.43 13.62 12.45
CA GLN A 195 13.80 14.87 12.88
C GLN A 195 12.27 14.88 12.71
N GLN A 196 11.74 14.39 11.58
CA GLN A 196 10.28 14.31 11.35
C GLN A 196 9.63 13.35 12.35
N VAL A 197 10.20 12.15 12.55
CA VAL A 197 9.72 11.17 13.52
C VAL A 197 9.75 11.73 14.94
N LYS A 198 10.79 12.50 15.30
CA LYS A 198 10.87 13.18 16.60
C LYS A 198 9.76 14.24 16.74
N THR A 199 9.57 15.08 15.73
CA THR A 199 8.56 16.14 15.72
C THR A 199 7.14 15.57 15.86
N TYR A 200 6.75 14.61 15.01
CA TYR A 200 5.42 13.98 15.10
C TYR A 200 5.20 13.22 16.41
N LYS A 201 6.24 12.62 16.98
CA LYS A 201 6.15 11.97 18.30
C LYS A 201 5.86 12.98 19.40
N ASP A 202 6.51 14.15 19.36
CA ASP A 202 6.33 15.19 20.37
C ASP A 202 4.97 15.90 20.21
N GLU A 203 4.54 16.19 18.98
CA GLU A 203 3.18 16.70 18.68
C GLU A 203 2.09 15.72 19.16
N LEU A 204 2.25 14.42 18.90
CA LEU A 204 1.30 13.39 19.34
C LEU A 204 1.25 13.25 20.87
N LEU A 205 2.39 13.43 21.56
CA LEU A 205 2.45 13.42 23.01
C LEU A 205 1.74 14.64 23.61
N GLU A 206 1.91 15.84 23.04
CA GLU A 206 1.23 17.04 23.52
C GLU A 206 -0.28 17.00 23.21
N LEU A 207 -0.69 16.54 22.02
CA LEU A 207 -2.10 16.31 21.68
C LEU A 207 -2.77 15.33 22.64
N LYS A 208 -2.09 14.22 22.98
CA LYS A 208 -2.60 13.25 23.96
C LYS A 208 -2.77 13.89 25.35
N LYS A 209 -1.82 14.74 25.76
CA LYS A 209 -1.86 15.44 27.04
C LYS A 209 -3.02 16.43 27.10
N VAL A 210 -3.21 17.26 26.06
CA VAL A 210 -4.33 18.22 25.97
C VAL A 210 -5.68 17.49 26.01
N LEU A 211 -5.84 16.42 25.23
CA LEU A 211 -7.08 15.62 25.24
C LEU A 211 -7.36 15.02 26.63
N ASN A 212 -6.32 14.56 27.33
CA ASN A 212 -6.47 14.02 28.69
C ASN A 212 -6.91 15.10 29.69
N THR A 213 -6.33 16.30 29.63
CA THR A 213 -6.75 17.42 30.50
C THR A 213 -8.17 17.89 30.20
N ASP A 214 -8.57 17.90 28.93
CA ASP A 214 -9.93 18.29 28.53
C ASP A 214 -10.98 17.26 29.01
N LEU A 215 -10.64 15.97 29.00
CA LEU A 215 -11.48 14.90 29.55
C LEU A 215 -11.60 14.97 31.09
N GLU A 216 -10.51 15.27 31.79
CA GLU A 216 -10.51 15.51 33.24
C GLU A 216 -11.37 16.73 33.61
N GLN A 217 -11.23 17.84 32.85
CA GLN A 217 -12.05 19.03 33.03
C GLN A 217 -13.53 18.74 32.79
N LEU A 218 -13.89 18.11 31.67
CA LEU A 218 -15.28 17.76 31.35
C LEU A 218 -15.91 16.83 32.41
N THR A 219 -15.10 15.93 32.98
CA THR A 219 -15.53 15.06 34.09
C THR A 219 -15.80 15.86 35.37
N SER A 220 -14.98 16.88 35.66
CA SER A 220 -15.20 17.82 36.76
C SER A 220 -16.47 18.65 36.55
N ASP A 221 -16.64 19.24 35.37
CA ASP A 221 -17.80 20.07 35.01
C ASP A 221 -19.10 19.26 35.08
N PHE A 222 -19.10 18.02 34.58
CA PHE A 222 -20.24 17.13 34.68
C PHE A 222 -20.56 16.73 36.13
N LYS A 223 -19.53 16.54 36.97
CA LYS A 223 -19.71 16.25 38.40
C LYS A 223 -20.30 17.47 39.14
N GLU A 224 -19.86 18.68 38.84
CA GLU A 224 -20.43 19.92 39.38
C GLU A 224 -21.88 20.14 38.90
N LEU A 225 -22.17 19.86 37.62
CA LEU A 225 -23.53 19.91 37.10
C LEU A 225 -24.45 18.88 37.79
N LYS A 226 -23.94 17.66 38.06
CA LYS A 226 -24.69 16.62 38.79
C LYS A 226 -24.97 17.04 40.24
N THR A 227 -24.02 17.64 40.95
CA THR A 227 -24.25 18.08 42.35
C THR A 227 -25.16 19.31 42.43
N THR A 228 -25.06 20.25 41.49
CA THR A 228 -25.96 21.42 41.43
C THR A 228 -27.39 21.02 41.07
N LEU A 229 -27.58 20.11 40.12
CA LEU A 229 -28.90 19.55 39.79
C LEU A 229 -29.51 18.77 40.98
N GLN A 230 -28.73 17.93 41.65
CA GLN A 230 -29.19 17.21 42.85
C GLN A 230 -29.63 18.19 43.94
N LYS A 231 -28.82 19.24 44.20
CA LYS A 231 -29.16 20.29 45.17
C LYS A 231 -30.46 21.01 44.81
N GLN A 232 -30.71 21.28 43.53
CA GLN A 232 -31.99 21.87 43.08
C GLN A 232 -33.17 20.93 43.33
N GLN A 233 -33.01 19.63 43.06
CA GLN A 233 -34.04 18.62 43.32
C GLN A 233 -34.35 18.51 44.83
N ASP A 234 -33.32 18.54 45.67
CA ASP A 234 -33.44 18.50 47.14
C ASP A 234 -34.13 19.76 47.69
N ASP A 235 -33.82 20.95 47.15
CA ASP A 235 -34.39 22.24 47.56
C ASP A 235 -35.87 22.39 47.15
N VAL A 236 -36.23 21.95 45.93
CA VAL A 236 -37.64 21.84 45.50
C VAL A 236 -38.39 20.85 46.39
N THR A 237 -37.79 19.70 46.71
CA THR A 237 -38.38 18.69 47.59
C THR A 237 -38.57 19.21 49.02
N ALA A 238 -37.60 19.96 49.56
CA ALA A 238 -37.70 20.61 50.86
C ALA A 238 -38.79 21.69 50.89
N SER A 239 -38.88 22.50 49.83
CA SER A 239 -39.92 23.53 49.68
C SER A 239 -41.33 22.93 49.67
N LEU A 240 -41.55 21.83 48.94
CA LEU A 240 -42.83 21.11 48.92
C LEU A 240 -43.21 20.55 50.30
N LYS A 241 -42.24 19.99 51.04
CA LYS A 241 -42.45 19.51 52.42
C LYS A 241 -42.83 20.64 53.38
N ASN A 242 -42.15 21.79 53.29
CA ASN A 242 -42.42 22.97 54.12
C ASN A 242 -43.82 23.57 53.86
N LEU A 243 -44.36 23.40 52.64
CA LEU A 243 -45.73 23.79 52.26
C LEU A 243 -46.82 22.81 52.72
N GLY A 244 -46.48 21.76 53.50
CA GLY A 244 -47.44 20.87 54.14
C GLY A 244 -48.04 19.78 53.23
N LEU A 245 -47.47 19.55 52.04
CA LEU A 245 -47.88 18.49 51.14
C LEU A 245 -47.25 17.13 51.54
N HIS A 246 -47.88 16.48 52.52
CA HIS A 246 -47.69 15.06 52.88
C HIS A 246 -49.07 14.53 53.31
N ASP A 247 -49.79 13.66 52.61
CA ASP A 247 -49.38 12.45 51.91
C ASP A 247 -50.49 12.00 50.93
N ALA A 248 -50.12 11.41 49.80
CA ALA A 248 -51.06 10.66 48.94
C ALA A 248 -50.34 9.68 47.99
N SER A 249 -49.29 8.96 48.44
CA SER A 249 -48.80 7.79 47.67
C SER A 249 -48.06 6.74 48.53
N GLY A 250 -48.62 6.39 49.68
CA GLY A 250 -48.23 5.18 50.39
C GLY A 250 -48.80 3.92 49.75
N GLN A 251 -48.07 3.26 48.85
CA GLN A 251 -48.14 1.79 48.73
C GLN A 251 -46.90 1.16 48.09
N ALA A 252 -46.45 0.07 48.71
CA ALA A 252 -45.21 -0.60 48.37
C ALA A 252 -45.25 -1.34 47.02
N LYS A 253 -44.20 -1.14 46.22
CA LYS A 253 -43.30 -2.23 45.79
C LYS A 253 -42.03 -1.66 45.14
N GLU A 254 -41.08 -1.29 45.99
CA GLU A 254 -39.71 -1.03 45.59
C GLU A 254 -38.98 -2.38 45.47
N SER A 255 -38.80 -2.84 44.23
CA SER A 255 -37.98 -4.00 43.86
C SER A 255 -37.63 -3.85 42.38
N GLU A 256 -36.35 -4.04 42.05
CA GLU A 256 -35.74 -3.69 40.76
C GLU A 256 -35.62 -2.18 40.48
N HIS A 257 -34.59 -1.53 41.05
CA HIS A 257 -33.74 -0.59 40.28
C HIS A 257 -32.38 -0.35 40.97
N GLN A 258 -31.71 -1.41 41.44
CA GLN A 258 -30.35 -1.32 41.99
C GLN A 258 -29.48 -2.49 41.47
N LYS A 259 -29.13 -2.45 40.18
CA LYS A 259 -28.22 -3.43 39.57
C LYS A 259 -27.41 -2.93 38.35
N VAL A 260 -27.18 -1.61 38.23
CA VAL A 260 -26.25 -1.06 37.20
C VAL A 260 -25.54 0.20 37.68
N GLU A 261 -24.80 0.16 38.80
CA GLU A 261 -23.68 1.12 39.05
C GLU A 261 -22.73 0.71 40.21
N GLU A 262 -22.55 -0.59 40.48
CA GLU A 262 -21.48 -1.07 41.36
C GLU A 262 -20.73 -2.25 40.70
N ASN A 263 -19.99 -1.94 39.63
CA ASN A 263 -19.04 -2.90 39.04
C ASN A 263 -17.88 -2.18 38.33
N LEU A 264 -17.28 -1.18 38.98
CA LEU A 264 -16.03 -0.57 38.51
C LEU A 264 -15.12 -0.04 39.62
N GLU A 265 -15.06 -0.69 40.79
CA GLU A 265 -14.03 -0.37 41.80
C GLU A 265 -13.59 -1.59 42.63
N LYS A 266 -13.29 -2.72 41.97
CA LYS A 266 -12.54 -3.81 42.62
C LYS A 266 -11.75 -4.70 41.65
N ALA A 267 -10.73 -4.13 41.01
CA ALA A 267 -9.74 -4.88 40.23
C ALA A 267 -8.29 -4.38 40.34
N GLU A 268 -7.97 -3.52 41.32
CA GLU A 268 -6.59 -3.39 41.82
C GLU A 268 -6.47 -4.10 43.17
N THR A 269 -5.84 -5.27 43.17
CA THR A 269 -4.97 -5.86 44.23
C THR A 269 -4.72 -7.33 43.89
N LEU A 270 -3.70 -7.59 43.06
CA LEU A 270 -3.08 -8.91 42.99
C LEU A 270 -2.01 -8.99 44.09
N PRO A 271 -2.17 -9.81 45.14
CA PRO A 271 -1.05 -10.21 45.96
C PRO A 271 -0.25 -11.30 45.24
N ASP A 272 1.03 -11.02 44.99
CA ASP A 272 2.04 -12.05 44.71
C ASP A 272 2.00 -13.11 45.82
N LYS A 273 1.95 -14.38 45.43
CA LYS A 273 2.27 -15.49 46.33
C LYS A 273 2.98 -16.62 45.60
N THR A 274 4.24 -16.35 45.27
CA THR A 274 5.27 -17.39 45.26
C THR A 274 5.24 -18.15 46.59
N GLN A 275 4.96 -19.45 46.55
CA GLN A 275 5.44 -20.39 47.56
C GLN A 275 5.50 -21.81 47.03
N ASP A 276 6.72 -22.33 46.88
CA ASP A 276 7.00 -23.74 46.69
C ASP A 276 6.52 -24.56 47.90
N THR A 277 5.98 -25.74 47.64
CA THR A 277 6.25 -26.94 48.45
C THR A 277 6.28 -28.15 47.53
N ASN A 278 7.47 -28.72 47.37
CA ASN A 278 7.69 -30.05 46.85
C ASN A 278 8.07 -30.94 48.04
N SER A 279 7.49 -32.14 48.13
CA SER A 279 7.46 -33.05 49.32
C SER A 279 6.43 -32.70 50.40
#